data_AF-A0A382ZGS3-F1
#
_entry.id   AF-A0A382ZGS3-F1
#
_cell.length_a   1.000
_cell.length_b   1.000
_cell.length_c   1.000
_cell.angle_alpha   90.00
_cell.angle_beta   90.00
_cell.angle_gamma   90.00
#
_symmetry.space_group_name_H-M   'P 1'
#
loop_
_entity.id
_entity.type
_entity.pdbx_description
1 polymer ?
#
loop_
_entity_poly.entity_id
_entity_poly.type
_entity_poly.pdbx_seq_one_letter_code
_entity_poly.pdbx_strand_id
1 'polypeptide(L)'
;NNVPLDKCISKDSLTLLYVGISPNKVSKPNSKQDIKKRIKTHYQGNAEGSTLRKTLGILLSGKSQFPLRRVGSGNRKTFTHFGEQWLDNWMERNAFVCWQTHPQPEKLEEEMIKTLSLPLNIKGNDDHIFASELNRLRKEATRTARELPTFIEDKGQSRRKKS
;
A
#
# COMPACT_ATOMS: atom_id res chain seq x y z
N ASN A 1 5.55 14.99 3.99
CA ASN A 1 5.88 14.25 5.22
C ASN A 1 6.94 13.22 4.89
N ASN A 2 8.04 13.19 5.64
CA ASN A 2 9.12 12.22 5.44
C ASN A 2 8.84 10.97 6.26
N VAL A 3 9.01 9.81 5.63
CA VAL A 3 8.97 8.51 6.30
C VAL A 3 10.30 8.35 7.05
N PRO A 4 10.31 8.12 8.38
CA PRO A 4 11.56 7.93 9.10
C PRO A 4 12.23 6.63 8.64
N LEU A 5 13.55 6.69 8.47
CA LEU A 5 14.37 5.57 8.01
C LEU A 5 15.28 5.03 9.14
N ASP A 6 15.22 5.65 10.32
CA ASP A 6 16.00 5.26 11.48
C ASP A 6 15.78 3.79 11.81
N LYS A 7 16.89 3.03 11.92
CA LYS A 7 16.90 1.59 12.24
C LYS A 7 16.21 0.69 11.19
N CYS A 8 15.81 1.21 10.03
CA CYS A 8 15.37 0.37 8.92
C CYS A 8 16.55 -0.45 8.39
N ILE A 9 16.31 -1.72 8.04
CA ILE A 9 17.33 -2.54 7.37
C ILE A 9 17.61 -1.97 5.98
N SER A 10 18.88 -1.78 5.66
CA SER A 10 19.31 -1.36 4.33
C SER A 10 20.37 -2.33 3.76
N LYS A 11 20.29 -2.58 2.46
CA LYS A 11 21.22 -3.41 1.69
C LYS A 11 21.30 -2.91 0.25
N ASP A 12 22.51 -2.77 -0.30
CA ASP A 12 22.74 -2.35 -1.69
C ASP A 12 21.97 -1.06 -2.08
N SER A 13 21.95 -0.07 -1.18
CA SER A 13 21.20 1.20 -1.31
C SER A 13 19.66 1.05 -1.31
N LEU A 14 19.13 -0.14 -1.02
CA LEU A 14 17.71 -0.40 -0.83
C LEU A 14 17.39 -0.43 0.66
N THR A 15 16.25 0.15 1.05
CA THR A 15 15.76 0.13 2.43
C THR A 15 14.46 -0.70 2.50
N LEU A 16 14.38 -1.63 3.46
CA LEU A 16 13.18 -2.41 3.70
C LEU A 16 12.17 -1.58 4.50
N LEU A 17 11.09 -1.17 3.85
CA LEU A 17 10.06 -0.31 4.45
C LEU A 17 8.74 -1.03 4.75
N TYR A 18 8.52 -2.18 4.10
CA TYR A 18 7.28 -2.92 4.17
C TYR A 18 7.51 -4.43 4.01
N VAL A 19 6.81 -5.22 4.82
CA VAL A 19 6.72 -6.68 4.66
C VAL A 19 5.26 -7.13 4.60
N GLY A 20 5.03 -8.24 3.92
CA GLY A 20 3.70 -8.81 3.74
C GLY A 20 3.74 -10.30 3.41
N ILE A 21 2.72 -11.05 3.84
CA ILE A 21 2.62 -12.50 3.53
C ILE A 21 1.61 -12.83 2.43
N SER A 22 1.79 -13.97 1.76
CA SER A 22 0.78 -14.58 0.90
C SER A 22 0.99 -16.10 0.79
N PRO A 23 -0.07 -16.92 0.94
CA PRO A 23 -1.40 -16.59 1.45
C PRO A 23 -1.41 -16.38 2.97
N ASN A 24 -2.38 -15.61 3.48
CA ASN A 24 -2.68 -15.59 4.92
C ASN A 24 -3.70 -16.69 5.22
N LYS A 25 -3.23 -17.93 5.41
CA LYS A 25 -4.10 -19.08 5.66
C LYS A 25 -4.69 -19.11 7.07
N VAL A 26 -4.04 -18.46 8.05
CA VAL A 26 -4.56 -18.38 9.42
C VAL A 26 -5.87 -17.61 9.47
N SER A 27 -5.92 -16.39 8.92
CA SER A 27 -7.16 -15.59 8.91
C SER A 27 -8.09 -15.91 7.74
N LYS A 28 -7.55 -16.50 6.65
CA LYS A 28 -8.32 -16.85 5.44
C LYS A 28 -7.94 -18.25 4.96
N PRO A 29 -8.44 -19.32 5.60
CA PRO A 29 -8.09 -20.70 5.28
C PRO A 29 -8.31 -21.06 3.80
N ASN A 30 -9.38 -20.52 3.20
CA ASN A 30 -9.78 -20.79 1.81
C ASN A 30 -9.15 -19.80 0.80
N SER A 31 -8.12 -19.05 1.18
CA SER A 31 -7.52 -18.04 0.31
C SER A 31 -6.82 -18.68 -0.90
N LYS A 32 -7.25 -18.30 -2.11
CA LYS A 32 -6.61 -18.66 -3.38
C LYS A 32 -5.48 -17.70 -3.77
N GLN A 33 -5.03 -16.86 -2.84
CA GLN A 33 -3.90 -15.94 -3.05
C GLN A 33 -2.59 -16.72 -3.08
N ASP A 34 -1.65 -16.20 -3.87
CA ASP A 34 -0.27 -16.67 -3.95
C ASP A 34 0.64 -15.44 -4.02
N ILE A 35 1.96 -15.65 -4.04
CA ILE A 35 2.91 -14.55 -4.09
C ILE A 35 2.78 -13.72 -5.37
N LYS A 36 2.56 -14.37 -6.53
CA LYS A 36 2.42 -13.70 -7.84
C LYS A 36 1.20 -12.77 -7.86
N LYS A 37 0.04 -13.25 -7.39
CA LYS A 37 -1.18 -12.45 -7.25
C LYS A 37 -0.99 -11.30 -6.27
N ARG A 38 -0.29 -11.53 -5.15
CA ARG A 38 -0.05 -10.49 -4.14
C ARG A 38 0.85 -9.38 -4.68
N ILE A 39 1.95 -9.74 -5.34
CA ILE A 39 2.84 -8.79 -6.02
C ILE A 39 2.06 -7.99 -7.05
N LYS A 40 1.32 -8.66 -7.95
CA LYS A 40 0.46 -7.99 -8.93
C LYS A 40 -0.53 -7.01 -8.28
N THR A 41 -1.16 -7.40 -7.17
CA THR A 41 -2.11 -6.54 -6.45
C THR A 41 -1.44 -5.31 -5.88
N HIS A 42 -0.21 -5.41 -5.37
CA HIS A 42 0.50 -4.28 -4.79
C HIS A 42 1.18 -3.39 -5.83
N TYR A 43 1.69 -3.95 -6.93
CA TYR A 43 2.36 -3.19 -7.99
C TYR A 43 1.42 -2.62 -9.04
N GLN A 44 0.35 -3.35 -9.39
CA GLN A 44 -0.52 -3.04 -10.53
C GLN A 44 -2.00 -2.95 -10.12
N GLY A 45 -2.32 -3.13 -8.84
CA GLY A 45 -3.68 -2.97 -8.33
C GLY A 45 -4.06 -1.50 -8.10
N ASN A 46 -4.97 -1.27 -7.17
CA ASN A 46 -5.38 0.07 -6.74
C ASN A 46 -5.42 0.18 -5.21
N ALA A 47 -5.60 1.38 -4.69
CA ALA A 47 -5.60 1.67 -3.26
C ALA A 47 -6.70 0.93 -2.47
N GLU A 48 -7.82 0.58 -3.11
CA GLU A 48 -8.90 -0.17 -2.45
C GLU A 48 -8.45 -1.59 -2.09
N GLY A 49 -7.71 -2.24 -2.98
CA GLY A 49 -7.24 -3.62 -2.82
C GLY A 49 -5.85 -3.77 -2.19
N SER A 50 -5.11 -2.68 -2.00
CA SER A 50 -3.74 -2.73 -1.46
C SER A 50 -3.53 -1.68 -0.38
N THR A 51 -3.30 -2.17 0.85
CA THR A 51 -2.89 -1.32 1.98
C THR A 51 -1.62 -0.54 1.67
N LEU A 52 -0.63 -1.18 1.03
CA LEU A 52 0.63 -0.56 0.62
C LEU A 52 0.40 0.59 -0.37
N ARG A 53 -0.36 0.36 -1.46
CA ARG A 53 -0.67 1.42 -2.43
C ARG A 53 -1.41 2.57 -1.78
N LYS A 54 -2.40 2.27 -0.93
CA LYS A 54 -3.13 3.30 -0.18
C LYS A 54 -2.20 4.13 0.69
N THR A 55 -1.26 3.51 1.39
CA THR A 55 -0.25 4.22 2.18
C THR A 55 0.62 5.11 1.29
N LEU A 56 1.22 4.55 0.25
CA LEU A 56 2.13 5.29 -0.64
C LEU A 56 1.43 6.46 -1.33
N GLY A 57 0.25 6.26 -1.91
CA GLY A 57 -0.46 7.35 -2.58
C GLY A 57 -0.94 8.45 -1.64
N ILE A 58 -1.24 8.14 -0.37
CA ILE A 58 -1.55 9.17 0.65
C ILE A 58 -0.29 9.99 0.97
N LEU A 59 0.84 9.32 1.25
CA LEU A 59 2.10 10.00 1.55
C LEU A 59 2.61 10.85 0.38
N LEU A 60 2.36 10.39 -0.86
CA LEU A 60 2.78 11.05 -2.09
C LEU A 60 1.74 12.01 -2.67
N SER A 61 0.57 12.16 -2.05
CA SER A 61 -0.55 12.96 -2.59
C SER A 61 -0.19 14.41 -2.86
N GLY A 62 0.67 15.02 -2.02
CA GLY A 62 1.17 16.37 -2.26
C GLY A 62 2.06 16.50 -3.51
N LYS A 63 2.75 15.41 -3.90
CA LYS A 63 3.57 15.36 -5.12
C LYS A 63 2.77 14.97 -6.36
N SER A 64 1.87 14.00 -6.20
CA SER A 64 1.06 13.48 -7.31
C SER A 64 -0.10 14.40 -7.67
N GLN A 65 -0.57 15.21 -6.72
CA GLN A 65 -1.80 16.00 -6.81
C GLN A 65 -3.07 15.14 -7.02
N PHE A 66 -2.97 13.84 -6.77
CA PHE A 66 -4.09 12.90 -6.83
C PHE A 66 -4.45 12.41 -5.42
N PRO A 67 -5.29 13.16 -4.68
CA PRO A 67 -5.73 12.73 -3.36
C PRO A 67 -6.66 11.52 -3.46
N LEU A 68 -6.87 10.83 -2.34
CA LEU A 68 -7.83 9.72 -2.26
C LEU A 68 -9.24 10.25 -2.54
N ARG A 69 -10.00 9.57 -3.41
CA ARG A 69 -11.37 9.93 -3.79
C ARG A 69 -12.30 8.72 -3.69
N ARG A 70 -13.58 8.97 -3.37
CA ARG A 70 -14.65 7.99 -3.62
C ARG A 70 -14.88 7.89 -5.13
N VAL A 71 -15.05 6.68 -5.65
CA VAL A 71 -15.27 6.43 -7.10
C VAL A 71 -16.41 5.44 -7.32
N GLY A 72 -16.93 5.40 -8.55
CA GLY A 72 -17.99 4.46 -8.95
C GLY A 72 -19.27 4.67 -8.15
N SER A 73 -19.76 3.63 -7.47
CA SER A 73 -20.93 3.72 -6.58
C SER A 73 -20.69 4.48 -5.26
N GLY A 74 -19.50 5.05 -5.06
CA GLY A 74 -19.14 5.84 -3.88
C GLY A 74 -18.56 5.04 -2.71
N ASN A 75 -18.67 3.70 -2.72
CA ASN A 75 -18.11 2.87 -1.64
C ASN A 75 -16.58 2.76 -1.71
N ARG A 76 -16.06 2.56 -2.93
CA ARG A 76 -14.65 2.35 -3.22
C ARG A 76 -13.87 3.65 -3.13
N LYS A 77 -12.63 3.57 -2.64
CA LYS A 77 -11.71 4.71 -2.53
C LYS A 77 -10.39 4.40 -3.25
N THR A 78 -10.07 5.20 -4.25
CA THR A 78 -8.84 5.08 -5.05
C THR A 78 -8.21 6.44 -5.27
N PHE A 79 -7.05 6.49 -5.92
CA PHE A 79 -6.44 7.75 -6.37
C PHE A 79 -6.95 8.18 -7.75
N THR A 80 -8.17 7.81 -8.12
CA THR A 80 -8.73 7.87 -9.48
C THR A 80 -7.87 7.12 -10.51
N HIS A 81 -8.34 7.09 -11.75
CA HIS A 81 -7.59 6.47 -12.82
C HIS A 81 -6.17 7.06 -13.01
N PHE A 82 -6.03 8.39 -13.05
CA PHE A 82 -4.75 9.05 -13.29
C PHE A 82 -3.78 8.94 -12.11
N GLY A 83 -4.27 9.05 -10.88
CA GLY A 83 -3.39 8.91 -9.72
C GLY A 83 -2.89 7.49 -9.53
N GLU A 84 -3.69 6.48 -9.87
CA GLU A 84 -3.20 5.09 -9.85
C GLU A 84 -2.15 4.82 -10.94
N GLN A 85 -2.25 5.44 -12.12
CA GLN A 85 -1.20 5.37 -13.15
C GLN A 85 0.07 6.11 -12.73
N TRP A 86 -0.09 7.30 -12.14
CA TRP A 86 1.04 8.03 -11.58
C TRP A 86 1.77 7.18 -10.54
N LEU A 87 1.01 6.52 -9.66
CA LEU A 87 1.57 5.64 -8.62
C LEU A 87 2.25 4.40 -9.22
N ASP A 88 1.74 3.84 -10.32
CA ASP A 88 2.43 2.75 -11.03
C ASP A 88 3.81 3.16 -11.51
N ASN A 89 3.89 4.29 -12.20
CA ASN A 89 5.15 4.81 -12.72
C ASN A 89 6.11 5.18 -11.59
N TRP A 90 5.57 5.69 -10.47
CA TRP A 90 6.38 5.97 -9.28
C TRP A 90 6.92 4.68 -8.68
N MET A 91 6.07 3.66 -8.46
CA MET A 91 6.51 2.37 -7.88
C MET A 91 7.49 1.64 -8.80
N GLU A 92 7.29 1.67 -10.12
CA GLU A 92 8.21 1.07 -11.09
C GLU A 92 9.64 1.64 -11.00
N ARG A 93 9.79 2.91 -10.63
CA ARG A 93 11.10 3.57 -10.52
C ARG A 93 11.71 3.53 -9.13
N ASN A 94 10.89 3.38 -8.08
CA ASN A 94 11.30 3.61 -6.69
C ASN A 94 11.09 2.41 -5.77
N ALA A 95 10.27 1.44 -6.17
CA ALA A 95 10.01 0.26 -5.37
C ALA A 95 10.74 -0.93 -5.98
N PHE A 96 11.21 -1.81 -5.09
CA PHE A 96 11.75 -3.12 -5.43
C PHE A 96 11.03 -4.14 -4.54
N VAL A 97 10.86 -5.36 -5.04
CA VAL A 97 10.23 -6.45 -4.29
C VAL A 97 11.10 -7.68 -4.36
N CYS A 98 11.42 -8.22 -3.20
CA CYS A 98 11.92 -9.57 -3.04
C CYS A 98 10.84 -10.44 -2.39
N TRP A 99 10.96 -11.76 -2.56
CA TRP A 99 10.11 -12.72 -1.89
C TRP A 99 10.92 -13.95 -1.49
N GLN A 100 10.47 -14.60 -0.42
CA GLN A 100 11.04 -15.85 0.09
C GLN A 100 9.89 -16.75 0.54
N THR A 101 10.00 -18.04 0.27
CA THR A 101 9.06 -19.04 0.79
C THR A 101 9.42 -19.40 2.23
N HIS A 102 8.41 -19.48 3.10
CA HIS A 102 8.56 -19.89 4.50
C HIS A 102 7.42 -20.85 4.88
N PRO A 103 7.65 -21.90 5.69
CA PRO A 103 6.58 -22.82 6.12
C PRO A 103 5.50 -22.17 6.98
N GLN A 104 5.88 -21.16 7.77
CA GLN A 104 4.99 -20.40 8.67
C GLN A 104 5.13 -18.90 8.39
N PRO A 105 4.70 -18.41 7.21
CA PRO A 105 4.97 -17.03 6.80
C PRO A 105 4.33 -16.01 7.75
N GLU A 106 3.18 -16.31 8.35
CA GLU A 106 2.52 -15.47 9.35
C GLU A 106 3.37 -15.22 10.59
N LYS A 107 4.04 -16.25 11.14
CA LYS A 107 4.89 -16.08 12.33
C LYS A 107 6.09 -15.21 12.01
N LEU A 108 6.70 -15.43 10.84
CA LEU A 108 7.82 -14.63 10.36
C LEU A 108 7.41 -13.16 10.16
N GLU A 109 6.23 -12.89 9.59
CA GLU A 109 5.73 -11.53 9.43
C GLU A 109 5.51 -10.83 10.77
N GLU A 110 4.90 -11.51 11.75
CA GLU A 110 4.71 -10.97 13.09
C GLU A 110 6.05 -10.67 13.78
N GLU A 111 7.02 -11.58 13.68
CA GLU A 111 8.36 -11.38 14.22
C GLU A 111 9.07 -10.19 13.56
N MET A 112 9.06 -10.11 12.22
CA MET A 112 9.69 -9.02 11.48
C MET A 112 9.05 -7.67 11.82
N ILE A 113 7.72 -7.59 11.93
CA ILE A 113 7.03 -6.34 12.29
C ILE A 113 7.37 -5.91 13.72
N LYS A 114 7.54 -6.85 14.66
CA LYS A 114 7.88 -6.54 16.05
C LYS A 114 9.34 -6.14 16.24
N THR A 115 10.24 -6.70 15.45
CA THR A 115 11.69 -6.59 15.68
C THR A 115 12.37 -5.58 14.77
N LEU A 116 11.80 -5.30 13.59
CA LEU A 116 12.38 -4.40 12.60
C LEU A 116 11.63 -3.07 12.53
N SER A 117 12.36 -2.01 12.20
CA SER A 117 11.72 -0.75 11.81
C SER A 117 11.14 -0.90 10.40
N LEU A 118 9.81 -1.02 10.33
CA LEU A 118 9.05 -1.18 9.08
C LEU A 118 7.97 -0.08 8.97
N PRO A 119 8.36 1.15 8.64
CA PRO A 119 7.51 2.32 8.81
C PRO A 119 6.22 2.30 7.97
N LEU A 120 6.14 1.50 6.90
CA LEU A 120 4.94 1.42 6.06
C LEU A 120 4.00 0.26 6.45
N ASN A 121 4.40 -0.61 7.38
CA ASN A 121 3.51 -1.60 8.00
C ASN A 121 2.61 -0.90 9.01
N ILE A 122 1.30 -1.17 8.93
CA ILE A 122 0.30 -0.56 9.82
C ILE A 122 -0.19 -1.58 10.83
N LYS A 123 -0.64 -2.74 10.36
CA LYS A 123 -1.19 -3.77 11.23
C LYS A 123 -0.07 -4.38 12.08
N GLY A 124 -0.24 -4.35 13.40
CA GLY A 124 0.70 -4.95 14.36
C GLY A 124 1.99 -4.15 14.56
N ASN A 125 2.06 -2.93 14.03
CA ASN A 125 3.24 -2.07 14.10
C ASN A 125 2.97 -0.82 14.96
N ASP A 126 2.07 -0.93 15.94
CA ASP A 126 1.54 0.20 16.71
C ASP A 126 2.61 0.92 17.55
N ASP A 127 3.66 0.20 17.95
CA ASP A 127 4.79 0.72 18.74
C ASP A 127 5.82 1.48 17.89
N HIS A 128 5.71 1.44 16.55
CA HIS A 128 6.65 2.14 15.68
C HIS A 128 6.41 3.65 15.74
N ILE A 129 7.48 4.44 15.81
CA ILE A 129 7.43 5.91 15.94
C ILE A 129 6.57 6.61 14.87
N PHE A 130 6.47 6.01 13.68
CA PHE A 130 5.68 6.55 12.55
C PHE A 130 4.22 6.07 12.52
N ALA A 131 3.86 5.06 13.31
CA ALA A 131 2.56 4.42 13.23
C ALA A 131 1.40 5.39 13.53
N SER A 132 1.56 6.23 14.56
CA SER A 132 0.56 7.25 14.92
C SER A 132 0.34 8.25 13.78
N GLU A 133 1.42 8.81 13.21
CA GLU A 133 1.33 9.79 12.13
C GLU A 133 0.77 9.16 10.84
N LEU A 134 1.22 7.96 10.47
CA LEU A 134 0.69 7.26 9.29
C LEU A 134 -0.81 6.95 9.44
N ASN A 135 -1.25 6.55 10.63
CA ASN A 135 -2.66 6.34 10.93
C ASN A 135 -3.45 7.65 10.87
N ARG A 136 -2.91 8.76 11.40
CA ARG A 136 -3.52 10.09 11.33
C ARG A 136 -3.74 10.51 9.87
N LEU A 137 -2.71 10.44 9.04
CA LEU A 137 -2.78 10.77 7.61
C LEU A 137 -3.80 9.91 6.86
N ARG A 138 -3.85 8.61 7.17
CA ARG A 138 -4.84 7.70 6.54
C ARG A 138 -6.27 8.00 6.96
N LYS A 139 -6.49 8.33 8.23
CA LYS A 139 -7.80 8.75 8.75
C LYS A 139 -8.24 10.04 8.07
N GLU A 140 -7.36 11.02 8.00
CA GLU A 140 -7.63 12.33 7.38
C GLU A 140 -7.95 12.20 5.88
N ALA A 141 -7.14 11.47 5.11
CA ALA A 141 -7.39 11.23 3.69
C ALA A 141 -8.71 10.47 3.47
N THR A 142 -9.03 9.50 4.34
CA THR A 142 -10.29 8.75 4.25
C THR A 142 -11.50 9.61 4.61
N ARG A 143 -11.39 10.49 5.60
CA ARG A 143 -12.43 11.46 5.98
C ARG A 143 -12.68 12.43 4.81
N THR A 144 -11.62 13.05 4.30
CA THR A 144 -11.69 13.98 3.15
C THR A 144 -12.35 13.32 1.94
N ALA A 145 -11.97 12.08 1.60
CA ALA A 145 -12.58 11.35 0.49
C ALA A 145 -14.10 11.12 0.69
N ARG A 146 -14.57 10.99 1.94
CA ARG A 146 -16.00 10.83 2.27
C ARG A 146 -16.78 12.13 2.18
N GLU A 147 -16.16 13.26 2.47
CA GLU A 147 -16.79 14.58 2.42
C GLU A 147 -16.89 15.10 0.98
N LEU A 148 -15.89 14.81 0.16
CA LEU A 148 -15.90 15.18 -1.25
C LEU A 148 -16.96 14.40 -2.04
N PRO A 149 -17.56 15.02 -3.08
CA PRO A 149 -18.42 14.30 -4.02
C PRO A 149 -17.71 13.08 -4.62
N THR A 150 -18.49 12.05 -4.94
CA THR A 150 -17.97 10.89 -5.66
C THR A 150 -17.38 11.35 -6.99
N PHE A 151 -16.12 10.98 -7.23
CA PHE A 151 -15.45 11.30 -8.48
C PHE A 151 -16.04 10.44 -9.60
N ILE A 152 -16.51 11.11 -10.66
CA ILE A 152 -17.01 10.47 -11.87
C ILE A 152 -15.84 10.36 -12.84
N GLU A 153 -15.39 9.14 -13.10
CA GLU A 153 -14.36 8.89 -14.11
C GLU A 153 -14.98 8.98 -15.51
N ASP A 154 -14.28 9.67 -16.41
CA ASP A 154 -14.69 9.71 -17.82
C ASP A 154 -14.45 8.34 -18.47
N LYS A 155 -15.46 7.81 -19.17
CA LYS A 155 -15.47 6.43 -19.67
C LYS A 155 -14.38 6.15 -20.71
N GLY A 156 -13.82 7.19 -21.33
CA GLY A 156 -12.69 7.08 -22.28
C GLY A 156 -11.32 6.88 -21.63
N GLN A 157 -11.21 6.99 -20.30
CA GLN A 157 -9.94 7.07 -19.59
C GLN A 157 -9.75 5.83 -18.72
N SER A 158 -9.65 4.65 -19.34
CA SER A 158 -9.41 3.40 -18.63
C SER A 158 -7.91 3.08 -18.53
N ARG A 159 -7.50 2.51 -17.39
CA ARG A 159 -6.11 2.09 -17.16
C ARG A 159 -5.73 1.01 -18.14
N ARG A 160 -4.77 1.34 -19.02
CA ARG A 160 -4.07 0.32 -19.79
C ARG A 160 -3.46 -0.66 -18.80
N LYS A 161 -3.94 -1.90 -18.83
CA LYS A 161 -3.32 -2.99 -18.09
C LYS A 161 -1.93 -3.17 -18.69
N LYS A 162 -0.88 -2.94 -17.90
CA LYS A 162 0.48 -3.33 -18.29
C LYS A 162 0.48 -4.86 -18.48
N SER A 163 0.97 -5.32 -19.63
CA SER A 163 1.11 -6.73 -20.02
C SER A 163 2.05 -7.47 -19.07
#